data_AF-A0A7W9YB22-F1
#
_entry.id   AF-A0A7W9YB22-F1
#
_cell.length_a   1.000
_cell.length_b   1.000
_cell.length_c   1.000
_cell.angle_alpha   90.00
_cell.angle_beta   90.00
_cell.angle_gamma   90.00
#
_symmetry.space_group_name_H-M   'P 1'
#
loop_
_entity.id
_entity.type
_entity.pdbx_description
1 polymer ?
#
loop_
_entity_poly.entity_id
_entity_poly.type
_entity_poly.pdbx_seq_one_letter_code
_entity_poly.pdbx_strand_id
1 'polypeptide(L)'
;MTHDQEEALSLSDRIVHLNAGNIEQAAARSELYARPRTRFAASFMGSTNLLEIQLGQDAGVGIALLKSGQVIALAEQAASRGPRTVMVRQEDIRLLPSGANNGLTGTS
;
A
#
# COMPACT_ATOMS: atom_id res chain seq x y z
N MET A 1 -4.85 -0.05 31.47
CA MET A 1 -4.49 0.44 30.12
C MET A 1 -3.02 0.77 30.15
N THR A 2 -2.22 -0.14 29.60
CA THR A 2 -0.77 -0.09 29.32
C THR A 2 -0.65 -1.08 28.16
N HIS A 3 -0.62 -0.64 26.89
CA HIS A 3 0.53 -0.21 26.08
C HIS A 3 1.69 -1.21 25.96
N ASP A 4 1.40 -2.51 25.87
CA ASP A 4 2.37 -3.50 25.37
C ASP A 4 1.76 -4.36 24.26
N GLN A 5 1.60 -3.74 23.08
CA GLN A 5 1.36 -4.48 21.83
C GLN A 5 2.66 -5.12 21.30
N GLU A 6 3.83 -4.72 21.81
CA GLU A 6 5.12 -5.28 21.39
C GLU A 6 5.38 -6.70 21.95
N GLU A 7 4.89 -7.04 23.16
CA GLU A 7 5.10 -8.38 23.73
C GLU A 7 4.25 -9.48 23.06
N ALA A 8 3.04 -9.16 22.61
CA ALA A 8 2.18 -10.13 21.88
C ALA A 8 2.74 -10.49 20.49
N LEU A 9 3.62 -9.67 19.92
CA LEU A 9 4.18 -9.80 18.57
C LEU A 9 5.49 -10.61 18.50
N SER A 10 6.06 -11.00 19.64
CA SER A 10 7.37 -11.67 19.73
C SER A 10 7.30 -13.20 19.61
N LEU A 11 6.18 -13.82 19.97
CA LEU A 11 6.11 -15.29 20.14
C LEU A 11 5.30 -16.07 19.08
N SER A 12 4.72 -15.41 18.08
CA SER A 12 3.81 -16.07 17.13
C SER A 12 4.29 -15.94 15.69
N ASP A 13 4.65 -17.07 15.08
CA ASP A 13 5.00 -17.18 13.64
C ASP A 13 3.86 -16.75 12.70
N ARG A 14 2.63 -16.64 13.24
CA ARG A 14 1.41 -16.30 12.52
C ARG A 14 0.58 -15.35 13.36
N ILE A 15 0.14 -14.26 12.75
CA ILE A 15 -0.79 -13.30 13.36
C ILE A 15 -2.18 -13.60 12.80
N VAL A 16 -3.14 -13.83 13.68
CA VAL A 16 -4.56 -13.90 13.32
C VAL A 16 -5.16 -12.52 13.54
N HIS A 17 -5.51 -11.87 12.45
CA HIS A 17 -6.09 -10.55 12.47
C HIS A 17 -7.61 -10.67 12.55
N LEU A 18 -8.21 -10.17 13.64
CA LEU A 18 -9.64 -10.26 13.90
C LEU A 18 -10.30 -8.89 13.63
N ASN A 19 -11.42 -8.90 12.91
CA ASN A 19 -12.24 -7.73 12.64
C ASN A 19 -13.71 -8.07 12.94
N ALA A 20 -14.32 -7.33 13.88
CA ALA A 20 -15.69 -7.56 14.36
C ALA A 20 -16.00 -9.03 14.74
N GLY A 21 -15.03 -9.74 15.31
CA GLY A 21 -15.16 -11.15 15.72
C GLY A 21 -14.91 -12.18 14.61
N ASN A 22 -14.62 -11.75 13.38
CA ASN A 22 -14.25 -12.64 12.27
C ASN A 22 -12.75 -12.63 12.01
N ILE A 23 -12.19 -13.77 11.56
CA ILE A 23 -10.81 -13.84 11.08
C ILE A 23 -10.74 -13.12 9.73
N GLU A 24 -10.09 -11.97 9.72
CA GLU A 24 -9.85 -11.15 8.52
C GLU A 24 -8.67 -11.71 7.71
N GLN A 25 -7.55 -12.04 8.37
CA GLN A 25 -6.39 -12.67 7.73
C GLN A 25 -5.54 -13.42 8.76
N ALA A 26 -5.07 -14.62 8.43
CA ALA A 26 -4.20 -15.43 9.28
C ALA A 26 -2.92 -15.83 8.52
N ALA A 27 -1.88 -15.01 8.63
CA ALA A 27 -0.64 -15.17 7.87
C ALA A 27 0.59 -14.81 8.72
N ALA A 28 1.78 -15.10 8.21
CA ALA A 28 3.01 -14.67 8.85
C ALA A 28 3.08 -13.13 8.88
N ARG A 29 3.74 -12.57 9.89
CA ARG A 29 3.87 -11.11 10.06
C ARG A 29 4.46 -10.44 8.81
N SER A 30 5.51 -11.04 8.24
CA SER A 30 6.16 -10.55 7.02
C SER A 30 5.20 -10.57 5.82
N GLU A 31 4.33 -11.58 5.72
CA GLU A 31 3.33 -11.68 4.66
C GLU A 31 2.20 -10.66 4.85
N LEU A 32 1.69 -10.47 6.07
CA LEU A 32 0.71 -9.43 6.38
C LEU A 32 1.26 -8.03 6.08
N TYR A 33 2.55 -7.81 6.35
CA TYR A 33 3.22 -6.56 6.10
C TYR A 33 3.41 -6.29 4.60
N ALA A 34 4.00 -7.26 3.89
CA ALA A 34 4.36 -7.14 2.48
C ALA A 34 3.16 -7.24 1.52
N ARG A 35 2.18 -8.09 1.84
CA ARG A 35 1.02 -8.41 0.98
C ARG A 35 -0.26 -8.56 1.79
N PRO A 36 -0.76 -7.48 2.42
CA PRO A 36 -2.06 -7.51 3.09
C PRO A 36 -3.16 -7.80 2.07
N ARG A 37 -4.07 -8.72 2.39
CA ARG A 37 -5.19 -9.10 1.50
C ARG A 37 -6.37 -8.16 1.63
N THR A 38 -6.43 -7.39 2.72
CA THR A 38 -7.54 -6.47 3.00
C THR A 38 -7.02 -5.11 3.43
N ARG A 39 -7.85 -4.07 3.26
CA ARG A 39 -7.52 -2.70 3.66
C ARG A 39 -7.27 -2.61 5.17
N PHE A 40 -8.04 -3.37 5.95
CA PHE A 40 -7.87 -3.43 7.40
C PHE A 40 -6.51 -4.03 7.79
N ALA A 41 -6.09 -5.13 7.15
CA ALA A 41 -4.77 -5.72 7.33
C ALA A 41 -3.63 -4.76 6.92
N ALA A 42 -3.81 -4.02 5.83
CA ALA A 42 -2.86 -3.00 5.38
C ALA A 42 -2.65 -1.91 6.45
N SER A 43 -3.76 -1.34 6.97
CA SER A 43 -3.73 -0.23 7.92
C SER A 43 -3.28 -0.60 9.34
N PHE A 44 -3.31 -1.87 9.71
CA PHE A 44 -2.99 -2.30 11.07
C PHE A 44 -1.49 -2.46 11.32
N MET A 45 -0.74 -2.86 10.29
CA MET A 45 0.68 -3.09 10.41
C MET A 45 1.47 -1.81 10.08
N GLY A 46 1.48 -0.85 10.99
CA GLY A 46 2.24 0.40 10.86
C GLY A 46 1.60 1.44 9.94
N SER A 47 2.34 2.49 9.60
CA SER A 47 1.87 3.57 8.73
C SER A 47 1.80 3.12 7.27
N THR A 48 0.62 3.22 6.65
CA THR A 48 0.42 2.97 5.21
C THR A 48 -0.15 4.20 4.52
N ASN A 49 0.41 4.55 3.37
CA ASN A 49 -0.19 5.51 2.47
C ASN A 49 -1.13 4.78 1.52
N LEU A 50 -2.41 5.15 1.53
CA LEU A 50 -3.41 4.60 0.62
C LEU A 50 -3.75 5.65 -0.43
N LEU A 51 -3.41 5.37 -1.68
CA LEU A 51 -3.59 6.27 -2.82
C LEU A 51 -4.75 5.77 -3.67
N GLU A 52 -5.73 6.63 -3.89
CA GLU A 52 -6.79 6.38 -4.85
C GLU A 52 -6.31 6.80 -6.24
N ILE A 53 -6.36 5.84 -7.17
CA ILE A 53 -5.89 6.00 -8.54
C ILE A 53 -6.93 5.53 -9.55
N GLN A 54 -6.84 6.05 -10.76
CA GLN A 54 -7.50 5.52 -11.93
C GLN A 54 -6.46 4.84 -12.81
N LEU A 55 -6.57 3.52 -12.97
CA LEU A 55 -5.73 2.76 -13.89
C LEU A 55 -6.20 2.98 -15.33
N GLY A 56 -5.25 3.29 -16.19
CA GLY A 56 -5.46 3.50 -17.62
C GLY A 56 -4.27 3.01 -18.44
N GLN A 57 -4.27 3.38 -19.71
CA GLN A 57 -3.13 3.19 -20.59
C GLN A 57 -2.98 4.43 -21.46
N ASP A 58 -1.73 4.80 -21.73
CA ASP A 58 -1.36 5.86 -22.65
C ASP A 58 -0.24 5.36 -23.56
N ALA A 59 -0.41 5.50 -24.88
CA ALA A 59 0.51 5.00 -25.91
C ALA A 59 1.00 3.54 -25.70
N GLY A 60 0.16 2.67 -25.12
CA GLY A 60 0.50 1.28 -24.82
C GLY A 60 1.23 1.05 -23.48
N VAL A 61 1.54 2.12 -22.75
CA VAL A 61 2.12 2.09 -21.40
C VAL A 61 1.01 2.14 -20.36
N GLY A 62 1.10 1.31 -19.31
CA GLY A 62 0.16 1.37 -18.19
C GLY A 62 0.37 2.67 -17.40
N ILE A 63 -0.71 3.33 -17.01
CA ILE A 63 -0.65 4.56 -16.21
C ILE A 63 -1.57 4.51 -14.99
N ALA A 64 -1.17 5.17 -13.92
CA ALA A 64 -1.99 5.46 -12.76
C ALA A 64 -2.19 6.98 -12.64
N LEU A 65 -3.44 7.44 -12.77
CA LEU A 65 -3.83 8.83 -12.57
C LEU A 65 -4.32 9.03 -11.14
N LEU A 66 -3.69 9.94 -10.40
CA LEU A 66 -4.10 10.31 -9.05
C LEU A 66 -5.16 11.42 -9.09
N LYS A 67 -5.92 11.56 -7.99
CA LYS A 67 -6.87 12.67 -7.81
C LYS A 67 -6.23 14.06 -7.90
N SER A 68 -4.94 14.17 -7.61
CA SER A 68 -4.16 15.42 -7.78
C SER A 68 -3.95 15.81 -9.25
N GLY A 69 -4.30 14.94 -10.20
CA GLY A 69 -3.99 15.10 -11.63
C GLY A 69 -2.62 14.58 -12.04
N GLN A 70 -1.81 14.10 -11.09
CA GLN A 70 -0.50 13.52 -11.37
C GLN A 70 -0.62 12.13 -12.00
N VAL A 71 0.27 11.83 -12.94
CA VAL A 71 0.29 10.56 -13.66
C VAL A 71 1.61 9.85 -13.38
N ILE A 72 1.53 8.58 -13.02
CA ILE A 72 2.68 7.69 -12.86
C ILE A 72 2.63 6.64 -13.96
N ALA A 73 3.72 6.49 -14.71
CA ALA A 73 3.90 5.36 -15.61
C ALA A 73 4.17 4.08 -14.79
N LEU A 74 3.44 3.02 -15.09
CA LEU A 74 3.57 1.74 -14.44
C LEU A 74 4.59 0.89 -15.20
N ALA A 75 5.52 0.28 -14.46
CA ALA A 75 6.53 -0.61 -15.02
C ALA A 75 5.91 -1.84 -15.69
N GLU A 76 4.78 -2.32 -15.15
CA GLU A 76 4.00 -3.40 -15.73
C GLU A 76 2.68 -2.87 -16.29
N GLN A 77 2.21 -3.48 -17.39
CA GLN A 77 0.88 -3.19 -17.89
C GLN A 77 -0.14 -3.57 -16.82
N ALA A 78 -0.98 -2.60 -16.45
CA ALA A 78 -2.07 -2.88 -15.55
C ALA A 78 -3.03 -3.87 -16.23
N ALA A 79 -3.17 -5.07 -15.63
CA ALA A 79 -4.04 -6.13 -16.14
C ALA A 79 -5.52 -5.70 -16.27
N SER A 80 -5.91 -4.62 -15.57
CA SER A 80 -7.26 -4.05 -15.62
C SER A 80 -7.23 -2.53 -15.56
N ARG A 81 -8.13 -1.87 -16.30
CA ARG A 81 -8.42 -0.44 -16.18
C ARG A 81 -9.46 -0.18 -15.09
N GLY A 82 -9.55 1.05 -14.59
CA GLY A 82 -10.59 1.45 -13.64
C GLY A 82 -10.06 2.01 -12.31
N PRO A 83 -10.97 2.43 -11.42
CA PRO A 83 -10.60 2.95 -10.11
C PRO A 83 -10.00 1.85 -9.24
N ARG A 84 -8.89 2.17 -8.56
CA ARG A 84 -8.21 1.28 -7.62
C ARG A 84 -7.66 2.06 -6.44
N THR A 85 -7.42 1.34 -5.35
CA THR A 85 -6.65 1.83 -4.20
C THR A 85 -5.33 1.09 -4.16
N VAL A 86 -4.22 1.83 -4.14
CA VAL A 86 -2.88 1.28 -4.00
C VAL A 86 -2.35 1.60 -2.62
N MET A 87 -1.67 0.63 -2.01
CA MET A 87 -0.93 0.81 -0.77
C MET A 87 0.53 1.09 -1.11
N VAL A 88 1.10 2.11 -0.49
CA VAL A 88 2.53 2.44 -0.56
C VAL A 88 3.07 2.49 0.87
N ARG A 89 4.13 1.72 1.14
CA ARG A 89 4.82 1.75 2.43
C ARG A 89 5.79 2.93 2.47
N GLN A 90 6.06 3.47 3.65
CA GLN A 90 6.97 4.60 3.81
C GLN A 90 8.40 4.26 3.35
N GLU A 91 8.87 3.04 3.57
CA GLU A 91 10.18 2.56 3.12
C GLU A 91 10.28 2.31 1.61
N ASP A 92 9.14 2.24 0.91
CA ASP A 92 9.10 2.16 -0.56
C ASP A 92 9.17 3.54 -1.22
N ILE A 93 9.09 4.62 -0.42
CA ILE A 93 9.15 6.01 -0.91
C ILE A 93 10.60 6.47 -0.88
N ARG A 94 11.04 7.03 -2.01
CA ARG A 94 12.33 7.71 -2.11
C ARG A 94 12.12 9.12 -2.62
N LEU A 95 12.83 10.06 -2.01
CA LEU A 95 12.89 11.43 -2.53
C LEU A 95 13.82 11.45 -3.74
N LEU A 96 13.31 11.97 -4.84
CA LEU A 96 14.07 12.17 -6.07
C LEU A 96 14.35 13.67 -6.25
N PRO A 97 15.44 14.04 -6.94
CA PRO A 97 15.66 15.42 -7.36
C PRO A 97 14.48 15.95 -8.19
N SER A 98 14.26 17.26 -8.14
CA SER A 98 13.24 17.90 -8.97
C SER A 98 13.48 17.60 -10.46
N GLY A 99 12.42 17.26 -11.19
CA GLY A 99 12.48 16.90 -12.61
C GLY A 99 12.86 15.44 -12.89
N ALA A 100 13.02 14.59 -11.87
CA ALA A 100 13.14 13.15 -12.09
C ALA A 100 11.83 12.59 -12.68
N ASN A 101 11.98 11.67 -13.64
CA ASN A 101 10.84 10.98 -14.26
C ASN A 101 10.28 9.90 -13.31
N ASN A 102 9.00 9.55 -13.47
CA ASN A 102 8.29 8.51 -12.70
C ASN A 102 8.19 8.77 -11.18
N GLY A 103 8.04 10.03 -10.78
CA GLY A 103 7.81 10.41 -9.38
C GLY A 103 6.50 11.18 -9.19
N LEU A 104 6.01 11.20 -7.95
CA LEU A 104 4.99 12.14 -7.51
C LEU A 104 5.68 13.40 -6.97
N THR A 105 5.24 14.56 -7.44
CA THR A 105 5.59 15.85 -6.85
C THR A 105 4.69 16.15 -5.63
N GLY A 106 5.25 16.82 -4.64
CA GLY A 106 4.54 17.24 -3.45
C GLY A 106 5.16 18.51 -2.89
N THR A 107 4.43 19.21 -2.03
CA THR A 107 4.94 20.34 -1.26
C THR A 107 5.35 19.85 0.13
N SER A 108 6.42 20.41 0.69
CA SER A 108 6.77 20.26 2.12
C SER A 108 5.73 20.91 3.01
#